data_AF-A0AAD6AY00-F1
#
_entry.id   AF-A0AAD6AY00-F1
#
_cell.length_a   1.000
_cell.length_b   1.000
_cell.length_c   1.000
_cell.angle_alpha   90.00
_cell.angle_beta   90.00
_cell.angle_gamma   90.00
#
_symmetry.space_group_name_H-M   'P 1'
#
loop_
_entity.id
_entity.type
_entity.pdbx_description
1 polymer ?
#
loop_
_entity_poly.entity_id
_entity_poly.type
_entity_poly.pdbx_seq_one_letter_code
_entity_poly.pdbx_strand_id
1 'polypeptide(L)'
;MGRSRSRSSSRSKHSKSSKHSKKRSRSRDRERSKKRSKSREAKRNRRRESRSRSRSTTAPARRERPATPPERIDIFGRTLSKRNALDEKQRKEEEERRAEMERQRKIRQQEIEEKLIEEETARRVEELVAKRVEEELEKRKDEIEREAKLAEEQLRIVEEQRKIHEERMKLEQDRQKQQKEEQKIILGKGKSRPKLSFSLKATE
;
A
#
# COMPACT_ATOMS: atom_id res chain seq x y z
N MET A 1 -36.95 30.28 -14.45
CA MET A 1 -38.09 29.47 -13.97
C MET A 1 -37.60 28.07 -13.61
N GLY A 2 -38.01 27.56 -12.45
CA GLY A 2 -37.93 26.15 -12.00
C GLY A 2 -36.52 25.62 -11.62
N ARG A 3 -36.19 25.37 -10.33
CA ARG A 3 -36.66 24.26 -9.44
C ARG A 3 -36.32 22.89 -10.07
N SER A 4 -35.68 21.88 -9.46
CA SER A 4 -35.47 21.40 -8.08
C SER A 4 -34.57 20.14 -8.18
N ARG A 5 -33.56 19.96 -7.33
CA ARG A 5 -33.51 19.04 -6.16
C ARG A 5 -33.60 17.52 -6.44
N SER A 6 -32.65 16.80 -5.82
CA SER A 6 -32.77 15.45 -5.21
C SER A 6 -32.61 14.21 -6.12
N ARG A 7 -32.07 13.05 -5.72
CA ARG A 7 -31.47 12.48 -4.49
C ARG A 7 -30.89 11.10 -4.90
N SER A 8 -29.76 10.73 -4.29
CA SER A 8 -29.41 9.39 -3.78
C SER A 8 -29.81 8.10 -4.53
N SER A 9 -28.80 7.30 -4.93
CA SER A 9 -28.90 5.82 -4.92
C SER A 9 -27.52 5.18 -4.70
N SER A 10 -27.21 4.96 -3.43
CA SER A 10 -26.18 4.03 -2.94
C SER A 10 -26.43 2.61 -3.45
N ARG A 11 -25.53 2.06 -4.28
CA ARG A 11 -25.53 0.62 -4.63
C ARG A 11 -24.52 -0.16 -3.80
N SER A 12 -25.06 -0.64 -2.68
CA SER A 12 -24.83 -1.92 -1.99
C SER A 12 -23.80 -2.92 -2.59
N LYS A 13 -22.77 -3.20 -1.78
CA LYS A 13 -22.16 -4.51 -1.42
C LYS A 13 -22.39 -5.70 -2.36
N HIS A 14 -21.30 -6.26 -2.89
CA HIS A 14 -21.24 -7.68 -3.26
C HIS A 14 -20.16 -8.37 -2.41
N SER A 15 -20.60 -9.11 -1.39
CA SER A 15 -19.83 -10.16 -0.73
C SER A 15 -20.59 -11.49 -0.91
N LYS A 16 -19.81 -12.57 -1.01
CA LYS A 16 -20.15 -14.02 -0.98
C LYS A 16 -19.96 -14.76 -2.32
N SER A 17 -18.90 -15.55 -2.38
CA SER A 17 -19.09 -17.01 -2.53
C SER A 17 -18.05 -17.74 -1.68
N SER A 18 -18.54 -18.66 -0.85
CA SER A 18 -17.77 -19.43 0.12
C SER A 18 -17.85 -20.91 -0.25
N LYS A 19 -16.76 -21.63 0.03
CA LYS A 19 -16.65 -23.07 0.32
C LYS A 19 -16.67 -24.06 -0.86
N HIS A 20 -15.47 -24.52 -1.23
CA HIS A 20 -15.26 -25.93 -1.51
C HIS A 20 -14.27 -26.52 -0.49
N SER A 21 -14.84 -27.22 0.50
CA SER A 21 -14.12 -28.19 1.32
C SER A 21 -14.21 -29.56 0.64
N LYS A 22 -13.09 -30.10 0.18
CA LYS A 22 -12.98 -31.54 -0.07
C LYS A 22 -11.64 -32.05 0.43
N LYS A 23 -11.69 -32.59 1.66
CA LYS A 23 -10.62 -33.41 2.23
C LYS A 23 -10.49 -34.67 1.37
N ARG A 24 -9.31 -34.90 0.78
CA ARG A 24 -8.81 -36.24 0.44
C ARG A 24 -7.38 -36.33 0.95
N SER A 25 -7.21 -37.25 1.90
CA SER A 25 -5.96 -37.59 2.54
C SER A 25 -5.24 -38.69 1.75
N ARG A 26 -3.91 -38.74 1.92
CA ARG A 26 -2.95 -39.81 1.54
C ARG A 26 -2.58 -39.82 0.04
N SER A 27 -1.33 -39.96 -0.40
CA SER A 27 -0.08 -40.41 0.22
C SER A 27 1.12 -39.84 -0.55
N ARG A 28 2.26 -39.73 0.14
CA ARG A 28 3.59 -39.52 -0.46
C ARG A 28 3.89 -40.61 -1.49
N ASP A 29 4.25 -40.24 -2.72
CA ASP A 29 5.23 -41.01 -3.49
C ASP A 29 5.96 -40.16 -4.54
N ARG A 30 7.27 -40.10 -4.34
CA ARG A 30 8.39 -39.98 -5.25
C ARG A 30 8.18 -39.29 -6.61
N GLU A 31 8.87 -38.16 -6.71
CA GLU A 31 9.50 -37.66 -7.93
C GLU A 31 10.10 -38.80 -8.78
N ARG A 32 9.50 -39.10 -9.94
CA ARG A 32 10.18 -39.82 -11.03
C ARG A 32 9.52 -39.58 -12.38
N SER A 33 9.88 -38.49 -13.06
CA SER A 33 9.87 -38.44 -14.54
C SER A 33 10.43 -37.12 -15.09
N LYS A 34 11.73 -36.85 -14.88
CA LYS A 34 12.48 -35.90 -15.72
C LYS A 34 13.45 -36.66 -16.62
N LYS A 35 12.93 -37.27 -17.70
CA LYS A 35 13.71 -37.65 -18.90
C LYS A 35 12.83 -37.69 -20.14
N ARG A 36 12.58 -36.54 -20.76
CA ARG A 36 12.14 -36.48 -22.17
C ARG A 36 12.38 -35.10 -22.80
N SER A 37 13.63 -34.83 -23.17
CA SER A 37 13.99 -33.92 -24.28
C SER A 37 15.52 -33.75 -24.37
N LYS A 38 16.19 -34.67 -25.08
CA LYS A 38 17.47 -34.33 -25.72
C LYS A 38 17.36 -34.67 -27.20
N SER A 39 17.63 -33.64 -27.98
CA SER A 39 17.51 -33.47 -29.42
C SER A 39 17.93 -34.69 -30.26
N ARG A 40 17.09 -34.96 -31.26
CA ARG A 40 17.43 -35.73 -32.46
C ARG A 40 18.33 -34.87 -33.33
N GLU A 41 19.64 -35.06 -33.27
CA GLU A 41 20.52 -34.63 -34.36
C GLU A 41 21.85 -35.39 -34.31
N ALA A 42 22.01 -36.36 -35.22
CA ALA A 42 23.27 -36.82 -35.79
C ALA A 42 22.94 -37.98 -36.72
N LYS A 43 22.49 -37.65 -37.93
CA LYS A 43 22.42 -38.63 -39.02
C LYS A 43 23.84 -39.09 -39.32
N ARG A 44 24.09 -40.37 -39.04
CA ARG A 44 24.85 -41.34 -39.85
C ARG A 44 25.99 -40.76 -40.70
N ASN A 45 27.22 -40.83 -40.18
CA ASN A 45 28.41 -41.07 -41.01
C ASN A 45 29.29 -42.13 -40.33
N ARG A 46 28.91 -43.40 -40.52
CA ARG A 46 29.83 -44.54 -40.39
C ARG A 46 30.00 -45.13 -41.78
N ARG A 47 30.89 -44.52 -42.56
CA ARG A 47 31.40 -45.14 -43.79
C ARG A 47 32.25 -46.33 -43.35
N ARG A 48 31.68 -47.52 -43.52
CA ARG A 48 32.38 -48.81 -43.47
C ARG A 48 33.48 -48.78 -44.54
N GLU A 49 34.73 -48.59 -44.14
CA GLU A 49 35.88 -49.02 -44.94
C GLU A 49 36.36 -50.34 -44.33
N SER A 50 35.84 -51.43 -44.88
CA SER A 50 36.28 -52.79 -44.57
C SER A 50 37.11 -53.25 -45.76
N ARG A 51 38.43 -53.03 -45.71
CA ARG A 51 39.35 -53.64 -46.67
C ARG A 51 40.52 -54.26 -45.92
N SER A 52 40.35 -55.54 -45.63
CA SER A 52 41.34 -56.44 -45.05
C SER A 52 42.31 -56.98 -46.11
N ARG A 53 43.60 -57.09 -45.71
CA ARG A 53 44.72 -57.96 -46.18
C ARG A 53 46.01 -57.12 -46.31
N SER A 54 47.21 -57.47 -45.85
CA SER A 54 47.80 -58.56 -45.04
C SER A 54 49.31 -58.24 -44.85
N ARG A 55 49.89 -58.68 -43.71
CA ARG A 55 51.30 -59.11 -43.46
C ARG A 55 52.49 -58.10 -43.46
N SER A 56 53.17 -58.02 -42.31
CA SER A 56 54.61 -58.36 -42.06
C SER A 56 55.07 -57.75 -40.71
N THR A 57 55.21 -58.50 -39.62
CA THR A 57 56.47 -59.07 -39.05
C THR A 57 57.61 -58.07 -38.79
N THR A 58 57.69 -57.52 -37.58
CA THR A 58 58.94 -57.19 -36.85
C THR A 58 58.70 -57.22 -35.32
N ALA A 59 59.69 -57.71 -34.58
CA ALA A 59 59.63 -58.22 -33.20
C ALA A 59 59.44 -57.15 -32.09
N PRO A 60 58.90 -57.51 -30.90
CA PRO A 60 58.88 -56.61 -29.75
C PRO A 60 60.19 -56.69 -28.95
N ALA A 61 60.97 -55.60 -28.96
CA ALA A 61 62.06 -55.42 -28.01
C ALA A 61 61.52 -55.18 -26.58
N ARG A 62 62.23 -55.77 -25.62
CA ARG A 62 61.98 -55.81 -24.17
C ARG A 62 61.48 -54.48 -23.57
N ARG A 63 60.41 -54.60 -22.77
CA ARG A 63 59.90 -53.62 -21.81
C ARG A 63 60.94 -53.29 -20.73
N GLU A 64 61.11 -52.01 -20.43
CA GLU A 64 61.36 -51.53 -19.06
C GLU A 64 60.25 -50.52 -18.76
N ARG A 65 59.21 -50.99 -18.07
CA ARG A 65 58.12 -50.16 -17.54
C ARG A 65 58.54 -49.79 -16.13
N PRO A 66 58.67 -48.51 -15.73
CA PRO A 66 59.05 -48.16 -14.38
C PRO A 66 58.03 -48.76 -13.42
N ALA A 67 58.52 -49.58 -12.48
CA ALA A 67 57.70 -50.28 -11.50
C ALA A 67 56.95 -49.26 -10.65
N THR A 68 55.65 -49.08 -10.90
CA THR A 68 54.75 -48.43 -9.96
C THR A 68 54.85 -49.20 -8.63
N PRO A 69 54.99 -48.51 -7.49
CA PRO A 69 55.12 -49.18 -6.20
C PRO A 69 53.95 -50.16 -6.00
N PRO A 70 54.21 -51.36 -5.45
CA PRO A 70 53.16 -52.37 -5.31
C PRO A 70 51.97 -51.77 -4.56
N GLU A 71 50.78 -51.85 -5.16
CA GLU A 71 49.56 -51.38 -4.51
C GLU A 71 49.48 -52.06 -3.15
N ARG A 72 49.42 -51.28 -2.06
CA ARG A 72 49.20 -51.85 -0.73
C ARG A 72 47.78 -52.41 -0.70
N ILE A 73 47.68 -53.71 -0.48
CA ILE A 73 46.44 -54.47 -0.46
C ILE A 73 46.03 -54.63 1.02
N ASP A 74 44.78 -54.29 1.34
CA ASP A 74 44.20 -54.49 2.68
C ASP A 74 44.02 -55.99 3.00
N ILE A 75 43.80 -56.35 4.27
CA ILE A 75 43.57 -57.72 4.78
C ILE A 75 42.51 -58.49 3.96
N PHE A 76 41.58 -57.77 3.31
CA PHE A 76 40.54 -58.30 2.44
C PHE A 76 40.90 -58.37 0.94
N GLY A 77 42.17 -58.25 0.56
CA GLY A 77 42.60 -58.41 -0.84
C GLY A 77 42.25 -57.22 -1.75
N ARG A 78 41.87 -56.06 -1.21
CA ARG A 78 41.46 -54.87 -1.99
C ARG A 78 42.55 -53.80 -1.99
N THR A 79 42.78 -53.17 -3.14
CA THR A 79 43.87 -52.21 -3.32
C THR A 79 43.50 -50.87 -2.67
N LEU A 80 44.30 -50.42 -1.69
CA LEU A 80 44.03 -49.23 -0.88
C LEU A 80 43.98 -47.94 -1.72
N SER A 81 44.65 -47.92 -2.88
CA SER A 81 44.59 -46.80 -3.84
C SER A 81 43.17 -46.51 -4.33
N LYS A 82 42.35 -47.56 -4.54
CA LYS A 82 40.95 -47.40 -4.96
C LYS A 82 40.05 -46.93 -3.82
N ARG A 83 40.43 -47.19 -2.56
CA ARG A 83 39.72 -46.69 -1.37
C ARG A 83 39.98 -45.20 -1.16
N ASN A 84 41.25 -44.79 -1.21
CA ASN A 84 41.62 -43.37 -1.11
C ASN A 84 41.02 -42.52 -2.24
N ALA A 85 40.95 -43.03 -3.49
CA ALA A 85 40.31 -42.32 -4.60
C ALA A 85 38.78 -42.18 -4.46
N LEU A 86 38.11 -43.11 -3.75
CA LEU A 86 36.69 -43.00 -3.43
C LEU A 86 36.47 -42.07 -2.24
N ASP A 87 37.31 -42.14 -1.21
CA ASP A 87 37.26 -41.28 -0.04
C ASP A 87 37.59 -39.82 -0.40
N GLU A 88 38.56 -39.56 -1.28
CA GLU A 88 38.86 -38.22 -1.81
C GLU A 88 37.71 -37.66 -2.66
N LYS A 89 37.01 -38.51 -3.43
CA LYS A 89 35.82 -38.10 -4.18
C LYS A 89 34.66 -37.77 -3.25
N GLN A 90 34.46 -38.56 -2.19
CA GLN A 90 33.46 -38.27 -1.17
C GLN A 90 33.79 -36.99 -0.40
N ARG A 91 35.06 -36.76 -0.04
CA ARG A 91 35.49 -35.51 0.60
C ARG A 91 35.30 -34.29 -0.31
N LYS A 92 35.63 -34.39 -1.59
CA LYS A 92 35.38 -33.32 -2.57
C LYS A 92 33.89 -33.06 -2.77
N GLU A 93 33.07 -34.11 -2.85
CA GLU A 93 31.61 -33.98 -2.97
C GLU A 93 30.98 -33.39 -1.69
N GLU A 94 31.47 -33.75 -0.51
CA GLU A 94 31.03 -33.16 0.76
C GLU A 94 31.46 -31.70 0.90
N GLU A 95 32.66 -31.36 0.43
CA GLU A 95 33.16 -29.98 0.41
C GLU A 95 32.38 -29.12 -0.58
N GLU A 96 32.04 -29.66 -1.76
CA GLU A 96 31.15 -29.00 -2.73
C GLU A 96 29.73 -28.81 -2.15
N ARG A 97 29.18 -29.81 -1.45
CA ARG A 97 27.89 -29.67 -0.74
C ARG A 97 27.95 -28.64 0.39
N ARG A 98 29.06 -28.55 1.12
CA ARG A 98 29.26 -27.51 2.15
C ARG A 98 29.38 -26.12 1.53
N ALA A 99 30.12 -25.98 0.43
CA ALA A 99 30.26 -24.72 -0.30
C ALA A 99 28.94 -24.28 -0.95
N GLU A 100 28.11 -25.21 -1.44
CA GLU A 100 26.78 -24.91 -1.97
C GLU A 100 25.82 -24.42 -0.87
N MET A 101 25.86 -25.06 0.31
CA MET A 101 25.10 -24.60 1.48
C MET A 101 25.56 -23.21 1.96
N GLU A 102 26.87 -22.93 1.91
CA GLU A 102 27.41 -21.62 2.25
C GLU A 102 26.99 -20.54 1.23
N ARG A 103 27.00 -20.87 -0.06
CA ARG A 103 26.48 -19.99 -1.13
C ARG A 103 24.99 -19.70 -0.93
N GLN A 104 24.18 -20.70 -0.60
CA GLN A 104 22.76 -20.49 -0.31
C GLN A 104 22.54 -19.60 0.91
N ARG A 105 23.38 -19.70 1.96
CA ARG A 105 23.31 -18.80 3.12
C ARG A 105 23.66 -17.36 2.76
N LYS A 106 24.70 -17.16 1.94
CA LYS A 106 25.10 -15.84 1.45
C LYS A 106 24.01 -15.20 0.60
N ILE A 107 23.41 -15.96 -0.32
CA ILE A 107 22.29 -15.47 -1.14
C ILE A 107 21.11 -15.03 -0.26
N ARG A 108 20.73 -15.84 0.75
CA ARG A 108 19.66 -15.46 1.68
C ARG A 108 19.98 -14.21 2.50
N GLN A 109 21.23 -14.02 2.89
CA GLN A 109 21.64 -12.81 3.61
C GLN A 109 21.55 -11.58 2.72
N GLN A 110 22.04 -11.69 1.48
CA GLN A 110 21.94 -10.62 0.48
C GLN A 110 20.48 -10.27 0.17
N GLU A 111 19.62 -11.27 -0.02
CA GLU A 111 18.18 -11.03 -0.23
C GLU A 111 17.50 -10.33 0.95
N ILE A 112 17.95 -10.57 2.18
CA ILE A 112 17.41 -9.88 3.37
C ILE A 112 17.92 -8.44 3.42
N GLU A 113 19.20 -8.23 3.14
CA GLU A 113 19.82 -6.90 3.12
C GLU A 113 19.24 -6.02 2.00
N GLU A 114 19.07 -6.57 0.80
CA GLU A 114 18.41 -5.89 -0.32
C GLU A 114 16.97 -5.50 0.03
N LYS A 115 16.19 -6.41 0.66
CA LYS A 115 14.84 -6.09 1.11
C LYS A 115 14.79 -4.97 2.15
N LEU A 116 15.77 -4.90 3.05
CA LEU A 116 15.84 -3.82 4.04
C LEU A 116 16.14 -2.47 3.37
N ILE A 117 17.03 -2.45 2.39
CA ILE A 117 17.36 -1.24 1.62
C ILE A 117 16.16 -0.80 0.76
N GLU A 118 15.50 -1.75 0.09
CA GLU A 118 14.27 -1.48 -0.66
C GLU A 118 13.15 -0.94 0.24
N GLU A 119 12.98 -1.52 1.44
CA GLU A 119 11.98 -1.05 2.39
C GLU A 119 12.31 0.36 2.92
N GLU A 120 13.57 0.64 3.24
CA GLU A 120 14.01 1.96 3.70
C GLU A 120 13.82 3.03 2.61
N THR A 121 14.19 2.71 1.37
CA THR A 121 14.00 3.63 0.24
C THR A 121 12.53 3.84 -0.09
N ALA A 122 11.71 2.79 -0.03
CA ALA A 122 10.26 2.90 -0.17
C ALA A 122 9.64 3.79 0.92
N ARG A 123 10.04 3.60 2.18
CA ARG A 123 9.60 4.44 3.30
C ARG A 123 9.99 5.90 3.12
N ARG A 124 11.21 6.19 2.66
CA ARG A 124 11.67 7.57 2.40
C ARG A 124 10.87 8.24 1.28
N VAL A 125 10.54 7.49 0.23
CA VAL A 125 9.68 7.98 -0.85
C VAL A 125 8.26 8.24 -0.34
N GLU A 126 7.71 7.30 0.42
CA GLU A 126 6.38 7.43 1.03
C GLU A 126 6.31 8.66 1.95
N GLU A 127 7.33 8.89 2.79
CA GLU A 127 7.40 10.05 3.67
C GLU A 127 7.46 11.38 2.88
N LEU A 128 8.25 11.44 1.80
CA LEU A 128 8.30 12.65 0.96
C LEU A 128 6.97 12.91 0.24
N VAL A 129 6.28 11.86 -0.19
CA VAL A 129 4.94 11.97 -0.78
C VAL A 129 3.93 12.40 0.28
N ALA A 130 3.95 11.79 1.46
CA ALA A 130 3.06 12.12 2.57
C ALA A 130 3.22 13.58 2.99
N LYS A 131 4.46 14.07 3.15
CA LYS A 131 4.75 15.48 3.47
C LYS A 131 4.19 16.44 2.41
N ARG A 132 4.41 16.17 1.12
CA ARG A 132 3.86 17.01 0.05
C ARG A 132 2.34 17.02 0.03
N VAL A 133 1.71 15.86 0.22
CA VAL A 133 0.25 15.74 0.28
C VAL A 133 -0.30 16.48 1.51
N GLU A 134 0.35 16.37 2.66
CA GLU A 134 -0.02 17.07 3.88
C GLU A 134 0.06 18.59 3.70
N GLU A 135 1.16 19.11 3.15
CA GLU A 135 1.32 20.54 2.85
C GLU A 135 0.27 21.06 1.86
N GLU A 136 -0.07 20.29 0.82
CA GLU A 136 -1.13 20.68 -0.11
C GLU A 136 -2.52 20.71 0.56
N LEU A 137 -2.80 19.74 1.42
CA LEU A 137 -4.05 19.69 2.17
C LEU A 137 -4.12 20.82 3.21
N GLU A 138 -3.02 21.15 3.85
CA GLU A 138 -2.94 22.26 4.80
C GLU A 138 -3.19 23.59 4.10
N LYS A 139 -2.56 23.86 2.95
CA LYS A 139 -2.83 25.07 2.16
C LYS A 139 -4.30 25.22 1.79
N ARG A 140 -4.95 24.12 1.36
CA ARG A 140 -6.39 24.14 1.05
C ARG A 140 -7.26 24.37 2.29
N LYS A 141 -6.89 23.79 3.44
CA LYS A 141 -7.60 24.03 4.70
C LYS A 141 -7.47 25.48 5.13
N ASP A 142 -6.28 26.06 5.04
CA ASP A 142 -6.02 27.46 5.35
C ASP A 142 -6.82 28.39 4.43
N GLU A 143 -6.91 28.08 3.14
CA GLU A 143 -7.73 28.84 2.18
C GLU A 143 -9.21 28.78 2.57
N ILE A 144 -9.73 27.59 2.88
CA ILE A 144 -11.11 27.41 3.36
C ILE A 144 -11.34 28.16 4.67
N GLU A 145 -10.40 28.15 5.61
CA GLU A 145 -10.52 28.86 6.88
C GLU A 145 -10.51 30.38 6.69
N ARG A 146 -9.65 30.90 5.80
CA ARG A 146 -9.65 32.32 5.45
C ARG A 146 -10.97 32.73 4.80
N GLU A 147 -11.50 31.93 3.88
CA GLU A 147 -12.79 32.18 3.26
C GLU A 147 -13.93 32.12 4.29
N ALA A 148 -13.90 31.16 5.21
CA ALA A 148 -14.88 31.04 6.29
C ALA A 148 -14.84 32.25 7.23
N LYS A 149 -13.65 32.77 7.58
CA LYS A 149 -13.49 33.99 8.37
C LYS A 149 -14.06 35.21 7.66
N LEU A 150 -13.78 35.37 6.36
CA LEU A 150 -14.36 36.45 5.55
C LEU A 150 -15.88 36.35 5.47
N ALA A 151 -16.42 35.14 5.29
CA ALA A 151 -17.86 34.91 5.27
C ALA A 151 -18.50 35.22 6.63
N GLU A 152 -17.84 34.88 7.74
CA GLU A 152 -18.30 35.21 9.09
C GLU A 152 -18.31 36.73 9.31
N GLU A 153 -17.26 37.45 8.89
CA GLU A 153 -17.22 38.91 8.98
C GLU A 153 -18.33 39.56 8.15
N GLN A 154 -18.57 39.09 6.93
CA GLN A 154 -19.67 39.58 6.09
C GLN A 154 -21.03 39.34 6.76
N LEU A 155 -21.24 38.18 7.36
CA LEU A 155 -22.47 37.86 8.07
C LEU A 155 -22.68 38.79 9.28
N ARG A 156 -21.61 39.05 10.05
CA ARG A 156 -21.65 40.00 11.19
C ARG A 156 -22.05 41.41 10.75
N ILE A 157 -21.50 41.90 9.63
CA ILE A 157 -21.85 43.22 9.08
C ILE A 157 -23.34 43.27 8.69
N VAL A 158 -23.84 42.23 8.02
CA VAL A 158 -25.26 42.15 7.62
C VAL A 158 -26.18 42.10 8.84
N GLU A 159 -25.81 41.34 9.88
CA GLU A 159 -26.55 41.28 11.13
C GLU A 159 -26.56 42.63 11.87
N GLU A 160 -25.44 43.34 11.89
CA GLU A 160 -25.35 44.67 12.48
C GLU A 160 -26.21 45.69 11.73
N GLN A 161 -26.15 45.71 10.40
CA GLN A 161 -27.02 46.56 9.57
C GLN A 161 -28.50 46.26 9.83
N ARG A 162 -28.87 44.98 9.99
CA ARG A 162 -30.23 44.57 10.32
C ARG A 162 -30.65 45.11 11.69
N LYS A 163 -29.79 45.03 12.71
CA LYS A 163 -30.06 45.59 14.05
C LYS A 163 -30.24 47.10 14.01
N ILE A 164 -29.35 47.83 13.33
CA ILE A 164 -29.46 49.28 13.17
C ILE A 164 -30.78 49.66 12.51
N HIS A 165 -31.19 48.93 11.47
CA HIS A 165 -32.46 49.17 10.79
C HIS A 165 -33.67 48.90 11.70
N GLU A 166 -33.63 47.81 12.46
CA GLU A 166 -34.69 47.48 13.43
C GLU A 166 -34.82 48.55 14.52
N GLU A 167 -33.70 49.00 15.08
CA GLU A 167 -33.67 50.09 16.06
C GLU A 167 -34.20 51.40 15.51
N ARG A 168 -33.81 51.76 14.27
CA ARG A 168 -34.33 52.96 13.58
C ARG A 168 -35.85 52.89 13.41
N MET A 169 -36.37 51.76 12.94
CA MET A 169 -37.82 51.57 12.77
C MET A 169 -38.57 51.67 14.10
N LYS A 170 -38.02 51.10 15.18
CA LYS A 170 -38.62 51.19 16.51
C LYS A 170 -38.64 52.62 17.04
N LEU A 171 -37.53 53.35 16.89
CA LEU A 171 -37.44 54.76 17.28
C LEU A 171 -38.43 55.63 16.51
N GLU A 172 -38.59 55.39 15.20
CA GLU A 172 -39.55 56.11 14.37
C GLU A 172 -41.00 55.82 14.80
N GLN A 173 -41.33 54.56 15.07
CA GLN A 173 -42.65 54.19 15.60
C GLN A 173 -42.94 54.85 16.93
N ASP A 174 -41.97 54.91 17.83
CA ASP A 174 -42.16 55.52 19.15
C ASP A 174 -42.30 57.05 19.05
N ARG A 175 -41.56 57.71 18.15
CA ARG A 175 -41.78 59.13 17.82
C ARG A 175 -43.18 59.37 17.26
N GLN A 176 -43.67 58.51 16.36
CA GLN A 176 -45.03 58.64 15.82
C GLN A 176 -46.10 58.42 16.90
N LYS A 177 -45.88 57.50 17.85
CA LYS A 177 -46.79 57.30 19.00
C LYS A 177 -46.80 58.54 19.89
N GLN A 178 -45.64 59.08 20.25
CA GLN A 178 -45.53 60.30 21.05
C GLN A 178 -46.26 61.47 20.37
N GLN A 179 -46.04 61.70 19.08
CA GLN A 179 -46.75 62.74 18.34
C GLN A 179 -48.28 62.52 18.34
N LYS A 180 -48.74 61.27 18.19
CA LYS A 180 -50.18 60.94 18.27
C LYS A 180 -50.75 61.14 19.66
N GLU A 181 -49.98 60.83 20.71
CA GLU A 181 -50.37 61.03 22.11
C GLU A 181 -50.43 62.53 22.45
N GLU A 182 -49.41 63.30 22.08
CA GLU A 182 -49.38 64.76 22.20
C GLU A 182 -50.56 65.39 21.45
N GLN A 183 -50.81 65.00 20.21
CA GLN A 183 -51.99 65.46 19.47
C GLN A 183 -53.30 65.10 20.16
N LYS A 184 -53.43 63.90 20.74
CA LYS A 184 -54.63 63.50 21.50
C LYS A 184 -54.82 64.36 22.76
N ILE A 185 -53.74 64.67 23.47
CA ILE A 185 -53.74 65.52 24.65
C ILE A 185 -54.16 66.95 24.27
N ILE A 186 -53.56 67.52 23.21
CA ILE A 186 -53.87 68.87 22.73
C ILE A 186 -55.31 68.97 22.21
N LEU A 187 -55.78 68.00 21.42
CA LEU A 187 -57.15 67.98 20.93
C LEU A 187 -58.18 67.60 22.02
N GLY A 188 -57.74 67.24 23.23
CA GLY A 188 -58.61 66.81 24.32
C GLY A 188 -59.47 65.58 24.00
N LYS A 189 -59.03 64.73 23.07
CA LYS A 189 -59.74 63.51 22.66
C LYS A 189 -59.47 62.38 23.67
N GLY A 190 -60.53 61.74 24.16
CA GLY A 190 -60.46 60.73 25.23
C GLY A 190 -60.58 61.34 26.64
N LYS A 191 -60.19 60.62 27.69
CA LYS A 191 -60.24 61.08 29.10
C LYS A 191 -59.21 62.17 29.44
N SER A 192 -58.63 62.82 28.43
CA SER A 192 -57.53 63.78 28.56
C SER A 192 -57.96 65.12 29.17
N ARG A 193 -59.23 65.54 29.00
CA ARG A 193 -59.73 66.77 29.63
C ARG A 193 -60.02 66.51 31.12
N PRO A 194 -59.34 67.18 32.06
CA PRO A 194 -59.62 67.04 33.48
C PRO A 194 -61.07 67.47 33.75
N LYS A 195 -61.84 66.60 34.42
CA LYS A 195 -63.19 66.96 34.86
C LYS A 195 -63.06 67.91 36.06
N LEU A 196 -63.19 69.20 35.79
CA LEU A 196 -63.33 70.22 36.82
C LEU A 196 -64.69 70.02 37.52
N SER A 197 -64.66 69.48 38.74
CA SER A 197 -65.81 69.48 39.64
C SER A 197 -65.84 70.80 40.40
N PHE A 198 -66.70 71.73 39.99
CA PHE A 198 -66.97 72.94 40.76
C PHE A 198 -68.00 72.63 41.85
N SER A 199 -67.58 72.68 43.12
CA SER A 199 -68.51 72.74 44.25
C SER A 199 -68.91 74.19 44.45
N LEU A 200 -70.17 74.54 44.19
CA LEU A 200 -70.73 75.82 44.61
C LEU A 200 -70.85 75.80 46.14
N LYS A 201 -69.93 76.48 46.83
CA LYS A 201 -70.14 76.83 48.24
C LYS A 201 -71.21 77.91 48.28
N ALA A 202 -72.43 77.54 48.68
CA ALA A 202 -73.45 78.52 49.03
C ALA A 202 -72.93 79.34 50.21
N THR A 203 -72.84 80.65 50.02
CA THR A 203 -72.54 81.61 51.09
C THR A 203 -73.85 81.95 51.79
N GLU A 204 -74.01 81.50 53.03
CA GLU A 204 -74.95 82.02 54.04
C GLU A 204 -74.17 82.76 55.12
#